data_AF-A0A3S1A3H8-F1
#
_entry.id   AF-A0A3S1A3H8-F1
#
_cell.length_a   1.000
_cell.length_b   1.000
_cell.length_c   1.000
_cell.angle_alpha   90.00
_cell.angle_beta   90.00
_cell.angle_gamma   90.00
#
_symmetry.space_group_name_H-M   'P 1'
#
loop_
_entity.id
_entity.type
_entity.pdbx_description
1 polymer ?
#
loop_
_entity_poly.entity_id
_entity_poly.type
_entity_poly.pdbx_seq_one_letter_code
_entity_poly.pdbx_strand_id
1 'polypeptide(L)'
;MACFEVHLAIFTYIAVTGVLVLASQNPCRFGWAYFQGSCYGFGHERMTWPEAEQMCVLYEGTLAEIHSKAENDFVKQYLRNNTILINIYGAWIGGTDIFTEGTWEWAGTKDLIKEFTDWGPNEPNSIGNDGLEDCLAMWKVYDWRWNDEDCHTKQMHFVCETGSSSPDNIIG
;
A
#
# COMPACT_ATOMS: atom_id res chain seq x y z
N MET A 1 -66.35 53.60 11.94
CA MET A 1 -66.76 52.21 12.19
C MET A 1 -65.59 51.33 11.77
N ALA A 2 -65.06 50.52 12.68
CA ALA A 2 -63.74 49.88 12.59
C ALA A 2 -63.77 48.50 11.92
N CYS A 3 -62.63 48.06 11.38
CA CYS A 3 -62.09 46.71 11.60
C CYS A 3 -60.59 46.64 11.28
N PHE A 4 -59.83 46.09 12.23
CA PHE A 4 -58.47 45.57 12.11
C PHE A 4 -58.48 44.27 11.29
N GLU A 5 -57.37 43.92 10.61
CA GLU A 5 -56.54 42.76 10.98
C GLU A 5 -55.29 42.62 10.10
N VAL A 6 -54.25 42.09 10.73
CA VAL A 6 -52.85 41.88 10.31
C VAL A 6 -52.76 40.59 9.52
N HIS A 7 -51.97 40.44 8.44
CA HIS A 7 -51.44 39.12 8.05
C HIS A 7 -50.03 39.22 7.42
N LEU A 8 -49.26 38.19 7.72
CA LEU A 8 -47.80 38.09 7.78
C LEU A 8 -47.19 37.56 6.46
N ALA A 9 -45.94 37.96 6.21
CA ALA A 9 -44.85 37.40 5.40
C ALA A 9 -45.06 36.19 4.45
N ILE A 10 -44.45 36.27 3.25
CA ILE A 10 -43.63 35.16 2.72
C ILE A 10 -42.44 35.74 1.91
N PHE A 11 -41.32 36.03 2.58
CA PHE A 11 -40.02 35.97 1.89
C PHE A 11 -39.67 34.49 1.82
N THR A 12 -39.73 33.90 0.63
CA THR A 12 -39.22 32.55 0.41
C THR A 12 -37.70 32.57 0.59
N TYR A 13 -37.25 32.39 1.82
CA TYR A 13 -35.90 31.89 2.07
C TYR A 13 -35.88 30.48 1.50
N ILE A 14 -35.39 30.34 0.27
CA ILE A 14 -34.85 29.06 -0.16
C ILE A 14 -33.65 28.85 0.75
N ALA A 15 -33.88 28.15 1.86
CA ALA A 15 -32.81 27.49 2.57
C ALA A 15 -32.27 26.47 1.56
N VAL A 16 -31.27 26.89 0.79
CA VAL A 16 -30.33 25.94 0.20
C VAL A 16 -29.70 25.32 1.43
N THR A 17 -30.33 24.24 1.90
CA THR A 17 -29.73 23.32 2.85
C THR A 17 -28.58 22.72 2.05
N GLY A 18 -27.47 23.45 2.04
CA GLY A 18 -26.21 22.99 1.51
C GLY A 18 -25.81 21.83 2.39
N VAL A 19 -26.23 20.63 1.99
CA VAL A 19 -25.58 19.42 2.45
C VAL A 19 -24.15 19.57 1.95
N LEU A 20 -23.24 19.90 2.87
CA LEU A 20 -21.82 19.78 2.62
C LEU A 20 -21.59 18.30 2.30
N VAL A 21 -21.61 17.98 1.01
CA VAL A 21 -21.06 16.71 0.53
C VAL A 21 -19.56 16.86 0.76
N LEU A 22 -19.09 16.40 1.91
CA LEU A 22 -17.68 16.11 2.10
C LEU A 22 -17.38 14.97 1.14
N ALA A 23 -17.04 15.32 -0.11
CA ALA A 23 -16.48 14.36 -1.02
C ALA A 23 -15.24 13.81 -0.32
N SER A 24 -15.25 12.52 0.05
CA SER A 24 -14.05 11.85 0.51
C SER A 24 -13.10 11.89 -0.68
N GLN A 25 -12.19 12.87 -0.70
CA GLN A 25 -11.09 12.81 -1.63
C GLN A 25 -10.34 11.54 -1.28
N ASN A 26 -10.21 10.62 -2.24
CA ASN A 26 -9.31 9.50 -2.04
C ASN A 26 -7.94 10.11 -1.77
N PRO A 27 -7.36 9.91 -0.56
CA PRO A 27 -6.10 10.55 -0.21
C PRO A 27 -4.92 9.94 -0.96
N CYS A 28 -5.17 8.92 -1.79
CA CYS A 28 -4.21 8.28 -2.64
C CYS A 28 -4.28 8.79 -4.08
N ARG A 29 -3.13 8.72 -4.75
CA ARG A 29 -3.00 8.89 -6.19
C ARG A 29 -4.03 8.05 -6.95
N PHE A 30 -4.44 8.52 -8.12
CA PHE A 30 -5.31 7.75 -9.02
C PHE A 30 -4.71 6.36 -9.32
N GLY A 31 -5.51 5.32 -9.13
CA GLY A 31 -5.13 3.92 -9.31
C GLY A 31 -4.51 3.26 -8.08
N TRP A 32 -4.26 4.00 -6.99
CA TRP A 32 -3.73 3.46 -5.74
C TRP A 32 -4.85 3.17 -4.75
N ALA A 33 -4.64 2.16 -3.92
CA ALA A 33 -5.61 1.73 -2.92
C ALA A 33 -5.24 2.29 -1.54
N TYR A 34 -6.23 2.86 -0.84
CA TYR A 34 -6.07 3.33 0.53
C TYR A 34 -6.29 2.18 1.51
N PHE A 35 -5.40 2.06 2.51
CA PHE A 35 -5.61 1.20 3.66
C PHE A 35 -4.93 1.80 4.91
N GLN A 36 -5.69 1.99 5.98
CA GLN A 36 -5.23 2.40 7.32
C GLN A 36 -4.26 3.60 7.40
N GLY A 37 -4.39 4.58 6.50
CA GLY A 37 -3.53 5.77 6.52
C GLY A 37 -2.36 5.71 5.54
N SER A 38 -2.20 4.60 4.82
CA SER A 38 -1.25 4.41 3.74
C SER A 38 -1.95 4.23 2.40
N CYS A 39 -1.19 4.42 1.33
CA CYS A 39 -1.60 4.27 -0.05
C CYS A 39 -0.70 3.26 -0.75
N TYR A 40 -1.31 2.30 -1.45
CA TYR A 40 -0.59 1.18 -2.06
C TYR A 40 -0.74 1.18 -3.58
N GLY A 41 0.38 1.01 -4.27
CA GLY A 41 0.48 1.03 -5.72
C GLY A 41 1.11 -0.23 -6.29
N PHE A 42 0.45 -0.86 -7.26
CA PHE A 42 0.99 -2.03 -7.96
C PHE A 42 1.85 -1.61 -9.16
N GLY A 43 3.11 -2.05 -9.16
CA GLY A 43 4.02 -1.88 -10.27
C GLY A 43 3.83 -2.97 -11.34
N HIS A 44 3.42 -2.58 -12.55
CA HIS A 44 3.17 -3.53 -13.65
C HIS A 44 4.45 -4.03 -14.35
N GLU A 45 5.55 -3.29 -14.22
CA GLU A 45 6.83 -3.66 -14.83
C GLU A 45 7.58 -4.65 -13.94
N ARG A 46 8.29 -5.59 -14.57
CA ARG A 46 9.13 -6.55 -13.85
C ARG A 46 10.54 -6.00 -13.69
N MET A 47 11.08 -6.11 -12.48
CA MET A 47 12.39 -5.55 -12.16
C MET A 47 13.03 -6.25 -10.98
N THR A 48 14.31 -5.96 -10.72
CA THR A 48 15.00 -6.43 -9.52
C THR A 48 14.44 -5.74 -8.28
N TRP A 49 14.65 -6.32 -7.10
CA TRP A 49 14.22 -5.71 -5.85
C TRP A 49 14.78 -4.28 -5.66
N PRO A 50 16.08 -4.00 -5.88
CA PRO A 50 16.59 -2.63 -5.73
C PRO A 50 16.07 -1.67 -6.81
N GLU A 51 15.78 -2.15 -8.03
CA GLU A 51 15.10 -1.35 -9.06
C GLU A 51 13.67 -0.98 -8.60
N ALA A 52 12.95 -1.93 -7.98
CA ALA A 52 11.60 -1.70 -7.45
C ALA A 52 11.57 -0.71 -6.30
N GLU A 53 12.51 -0.82 -5.35
CA GLU A 53 12.65 0.14 -4.26
C GLU A 53 12.89 1.55 -4.80
N GLN A 54 13.79 1.71 -5.77
CA GLN A 54 14.03 3.00 -6.42
C GLN A 54 12.78 3.55 -7.11
N MET A 55 11.98 2.69 -7.76
CA MET A 55 10.71 3.10 -8.36
C MET A 55 9.70 3.59 -7.31
N CYS A 56 9.63 2.95 -6.15
CA CYS A 56 8.77 3.40 -5.06
C CYS A 56 9.25 4.73 -4.44
N VAL A 57 10.56 4.92 -4.31
CA VAL A 57 11.15 6.21 -3.89
C VAL A 57 10.79 7.33 -4.86
N LEU A 58 10.75 7.06 -6.17
CA LEU A 58 10.28 8.04 -7.18
C LEU A 58 8.79 8.39 -7.01
N TYR A 59 8.01 7.54 -6.35
CA TYR A 59 6.63 7.83 -5.97
C TYR A 59 6.48 8.41 -4.55
N GLU A 60 7.58 8.90 -3.96
CA GLU A 60 7.63 9.47 -2.61
C GLU A 60 7.24 8.44 -1.53
N GLY A 61 7.56 7.17 -1.77
CA GLY A 61 7.30 6.05 -0.88
C GLY A 61 8.43 5.04 -0.85
N THR A 62 8.11 3.83 -0.44
CA THR A 62 9.03 2.69 -0.35
C THR A 62 8.32 1.46 -0.91
N LEU A 63 9.02 0.34 -1.08
CA LEU A 63 8.34 -0.94 -1.13
C LEU A 63 7.51 -1.13 0.14
N ALA A 64 6.36 -1.79 0.03
CA ALA A 64 5.41 -1.92 1.13
C ALA A 64 6.03 -2.62 2.35
N GLU A 65 5.81 -2.06 3.53
CA GLU A 65 6.34 -2.55 4.80
C GLU A 65 5.19 -3.07 5.67
N ILE A 66 5.16 -4.37 5.92
CA ILE A 66 3.96 -5.03 6.45
C ILE A 66 4.06 -5.21 7.97
N HIS A 67 3.38 -4.32 8.71
CA HIS A 67 3.45 -4.27 10.17
C HIS A 67 2.33 -5.04 10.87
N SER A 68 1.31 -5.50 10.14
CA SER A 68 0.19 -6.21 10.76
C SER A 68 -0.42 -7.30 9.86
N LYS A 69 -1.11 -8.24 10.49
CA LYS A 69 -1.90 -9.24 9.76
C LYS A 69 -2.95 -8.60 8.86
N ALA A 70 -3.61 -7.53 9.32
CA ALA A 70 -4.67 -6.87 8.57
C ALA A 70 -4.14 -6.23 7.28
N GLU A 71 -2.97 -5.60 7.38
CA GLU A 71 -2.25 -5.06 6.24
C GLU A 71 -1.79 -6.14 5.27
N ASN A 72 -1.18 -7.22 5.79
CA ASN A 72 -0.80 -8.37 4.97
C ASN A 72 -1.97 -8.94 4.17
N ASP A 73 -3.10 -9.18 4.83
CA ASP A 73 -4.32 -9.69 4.19
C ASP A 73 -4.83 -8.71 3.11
N PHE A 74 -4.76 -7.40 3.38
CA PHE A 74 -5.09 -6.36 2.40
C PHE A 74 -4.16 -6.41 1.19
N VAL A 75 -2.84 -6.46 1.37
CA VAL A 75 -1.86 -6.50 0.26
C VAL A 75 -2.03 -7.79 -0.56
N LYS A 76 -2.30 -8.93 0.08
CA LYS A 76 -2.67 -10.17 -0.64
C LYS A 76 -3.89 -9.98 -1.53
N GLN A 77 -4.95 -9.38 -1.00
CA GLN A 77 -6.17 -9.14 -1.78
C GLN A 77 -5.93 -8.12 -2.90
N TYR A 78 -5.13 -7.09 -2.62
CA TYR A 78 -4.73 -6.08 -3.60
C TYR A 78 -3.96 -6.72 -4.76
N LEU A 79 -3.00 -7.60 -4.47
CA LEU A 79 -2.26 -8.37 -5.47
C LEU A 79 -3.18 -9.29 -6.27
N ARG A 80 -4.08 -10.05 -5.61
CA ARG A 80 -5.07 -10.89 -6.32
C ARG A 80 -5.91 -10.07 -7.29
N ASN A 81 -6.36 -8.88 -6.90
CA ASN A 81 -7.21 -8.02 -7.72
C ASN A 81 -6.46 -7.41 -8.91
N ASN A 82 -5.23 -6.94 -8.71
CA ASN A 82 -4.43 -6.32 -9.78
C ASN A 82 -3.85 -7.34 -10.76
N THR A 83 -3.83 -8.63 -10.40
CA THR A 83 -3.14 -9.68 -11.19
C THR A 83 -4.09 -10.66 -11.88
N ILE A 84 -5.41 -10.44 -11.81
CA ILE A 84 -6.43 -11.35 -12.39
C ILE A 84 -6.16 -11.64 -13.87
N LEU A 85 -5.72 -10.65 -14.63
CA LEU A 85 -5.55 -10.74 -16.08
C LEU A 85 -4.11 -10.98 -16.53
N ILE A 86 -3.18 -11.17 -15.60
CA ILE A 86 -1.74 -11.28 -15.91
C ILE A 86 -1.11 -12.50 -15.25
N ASN A 87 -0.20 -13.15 -15.98
CA ASN A 87 0.62 -14.21 -15.43
C ASN A 87 1.85 -13.61 -14.73
N ILE A 88 1.90 -13.73 -13.40
CA ILE A 88 3.00 -13.20 -12.59
C ILE A 88 3.45 -14.23 -11.55
N TYR A 89 4.73 -14.18 -11.19
CA TYR A 89 5.37 -15.07 -10.21
C TYR A 89 5.11 -14.62 -8.78
N GLY A 90 5.30 -13.33 -8.53
CA GLY A 90 5.15 -12.71 -7.23
C GLY A 90 5.35 -11.20 -7.33
N ALA A 91 5.38 -10.55 -6.17
CA ALA A 91 5.67 -9.13 -6.06
C ALA A 91 6.63 -8.86 -4.90
N TRP A 92 7.60 -7.97 -5.12
CA TRP A 92 8.47 -7.44 -4.08
C TRP A 92 7.72 -6.64 -3.03
N ILE A 93 8.16 -6.78 -1.78
CA ILE A 93 7.84 -5.93 -0.63
C ILE A 93 9.15 -5.55 0.10
N GLY A 94 9.09 -4.62 1.06
CA GLY A 94 10.26 -3.89 1.53
C GLY A 94 11.20 -4.63 2.47
N GLY A 95 10.99 -5.92 2.75
CA GLY A 95 11.84 -6.66 3.68
C GLY A 95 13.16 -7.08 3.04
N THR A 96 14.24 -7.04 3.81
CA THR A 96 15.56 -7.54 3.40
C THR A 96 16.41 -7.93 4.60
N ASP A 97 17.34 -8.88 4.44
CA ASP A 97 18.38 -9.20 5.43
C ASP A 97 19.81 -9.10 4.85
N ILE A 98 19.97 -8.39 3.71
CA ILE A 98 21.24 -8.21 2.97
C ILE A 98 22.39 -7.66 3.84
N PHE A 99 22.07 -6.95 4.93
CA PHE A 99 23.07 -6.39 5.83
C PHE A 99 23.54 -7.39 6.89
N THR A 100 22.68 -8.33 7.30
CA THR A 100 22.96 -9.32 8.33
C THR A 100 22.04 -10.51 8.13
N GLU A 101 22.60 -11.56 7.51
CA GLU A 101 21.92 -12.84 7.26
C GLU A 101 21.05 -13.29 8.45
N GLY A 102 19.79 -13.61 8.18
CA GLY A 102 18.82 -14.06 9.18
C GLY A 102 18.26 -12.94 10.07
N THR A 103 18.67 -11.69 9.86
CA THR A 103 18.13 -10.50 10.55
C THR A 103 17.41 -9.61 9.55
N TRP A 104 16.12 -9.86 9.40
CA TRP A 104 15.25 -9.11 8.50
C TRP A 104 14.93 -7.71 9.03
N GLU A 105 15.12 -6.72 8.18
CA GLU A 105 14.74 -5.32 8.37
C GLU A 105 13.85 -4.83 7.22
N TRP A 106 13.05 -3.81 7.51
CA TRP A 106 12.36 -3.06 6.48
C TRP A 106 13.31 -2.03 5.85
N ALA A 107 13.38 -2.01 4.53
CA ALA A 107 14.36 -1.24 3.80
C ALA A 107 14.22 0.28 3.95
N GLY A 108 12.98 0.77 4.06
CA GLY A 108 12.65 2.18 4.20
C GLY A 108 12.79 2.67 5.63
N THR A 109 12.04 2.08 6.57
CA THR A 109 12.05 2.51 7.98
C THR A 109 13.29 2.08 8.75
N LYS A 110 13.99 1.03 8.30
CA LYS A 110 15.10 0.37 9.02
C LYS A 110 14.70 -0.32 10.31
N ASP A 111 13.40 -0.52 10.51
CA ASP A 111 12.89 -1.27 11.64
C ASP A 111 13.08 -2.77 11.42
N LEU A 112 13.41 -3.49 12.50
CA LEU A 112 13.54 -4.95 12.46
C LEU A 112 12.16 -5.61 12.32
N ILE A 113 12.05 -6.61 11.43
CA ILE A 113 10.83 -7.38 11.24
C ILE A 113 10.67 -8.37 12.40
N LYS A 114 9.97 -7.95 13.45
CA LYS A 114 9.77 -8.73 14.69
C LYS A 114 8.32 -9.00 15.04
N GLU A 115 7.41 -8.10 14.69
CA GLU A 115 6.05 -8.12 15.22
C GLU A 115 5.12 -9.06 14.45
N PHE A 116 5.30 -9.12 13.12
CA PHE A 116 4.46 -9.91 12.24
C PHE A 116 5.29 -10.50 11.11
N THR A 117 5.03 -11.77 10.79
CA THR A 117 5.56 -12.44 9.61
C THR A 117 4.49 -13.35 9.00
N ASP A 118 4.55 -13.54 7.68
CA ASP A 118 3.68 -14.47 6.96
C ASP A 118 4.45 -15.32 5.95
N TRP A 119 5.57 -15.88 6.41
CA TRP A 119 6.40 -16.81 5.65
C TRP A 119 5.60 -17.95 5.02
N GLY A 120 5.99 -18.30 3.79
CA GLY A 120 5.51 -19.45 3.06
C GLY A 120 5.93 -20.77 3.73
N PRO A 121 5.39 -21.90 3.25
CA PRO A 121 5.79 -23.20 3.78
C PRO A 121 7.31 -23.42 3.67
N ASN A 122 7.95 -23.65 4.82
CA ASN A 122 9.39 -23.80 5.02
C ASN A 122 10.22 -22.51 4.91
N GLU A 123 9.63 -21.33 4.70
CA GLU A 123 10.39 -20.07 4.61
C GLU A 123 10.65 -19.41 5.98
N PRO A 124 11.70 -18.57 6.11
CA PRO A 124 12.79 -18.39 5.13
C PRO A 124 13.72 -19.61 5.16
N ASN A 125 13.99 -20.22 4.00
CA ASN A 125 14.76 -21.46 3.93
C ASN A 125 16.21 -21.29 3.48
N SER A 126 16.61 -20.11 3.00
CA SER A 126 17.94 -19.85 2.47
C SER A 126 18.41 -21.00 1.55
N ILE A 127 17.53 -21.54 0.67
CA ILE A 127 17.81 -22.79 -0.08
C ILE A 127 18.97 -22.62 -1.08
N GLY A 128 19.34 -21.39 -1.44
CA GLY A 128 20.64 -21.11 -2.04
C GLY A 128 21.77 -21.23 -1.01
N ASN A 129 22.66 -22.23 -1.16
CA ASN A 129 23.87 -22.47 -0.35
C ASN A 129 24.95 -21.37 -0.49
N ASP A 130 24.53 -20.13 -0.75
CA ASP A 130 25.31 -19.01 -1.23
C ASP A 130 25.03 -17.73 -0.41
N GLY A 131 23.90 -17.66 0.32
CA GLY A 131 23.48 -16.46 1.07
C GLY A 131 23.17 -15.27 0.14
N LEU A 132 22.27 -15.49 -0.84
CA LEU A 132 21.96 -14.52 -1.91
C LEU A 132 20.46 -14.22 -2.08
N GLU A 133 19.59 -14.83 -1.28
CA GLU A 133 18.12 -14.66 -1.37
C GLU A 133 17.61 -13.62 -0.36
N ASP A 134 18.26 -12.45 -0.31
CA ASP A 134 18.14 -11.53 0.82
C ASP A 134 16.96 -10.54 0.70
N CYS A 135 16.02 -10.78 -0.22
CA CYS A 135 14.96 -9.84 -0.57
C CYS A 135 13.56 -10.45 -0.46
N LEU A 136 12.66 -9.74 0.20
CA LEU A 136 11.34 -10.26 0.53
C LEU A 136 10.35 -10.12 -0.64
N ALA A 137 9.77 -11.25 -1.05
CA ALA A 137 8.73 -11.32 -2.07
C ALA A 137 7.46 -11.97 -1.53
N MET A 138 6.30 -11.58 -2.04
CA MET A 138 5.04 -12.33 -1.89
C MET A 138 4.83 -13.20 -3.12
N TRP A 139 4.93 -14.52 -2.95
CA TRP A 139 4.86 -15.50 -4.05
C TRP A 139 3.42 -15.94 -4.34
N LYS A 140 3.00 -15.84 -5.60
CA LYS A 140 1.64 -16.23 -6.02
C LYS A 140 1.36 -17.71 -5.77
N VAL A 141 2.35 -18.58 -6.00
CA VAL A 141 2.23 -20.03 -5.79
C VAL A 141 2.06 -20.43 -4.32
N TYR A 142 2.48 -19.57 -3.39
CA TYR A 142 2.30 -19.75 -1.95
C TYR A 142 1.08 -19.01 -1.42
N ASP A 143 0.10 -18.71 -2.27
CA ASP A 143 -1.07 -17.88 -1.92
C ASP A 143 -0.64 -16.52 -1.32
N TRP A 144 0.35 -15.90 -1.97
CA TRP A 144 0.95 -14.61 -1.63
C TRP A 144 1.61 -14.58 -0.26
N ARG A 145 2.01 -15.72 0.30
CA ARG A 145 2.87 -15.75 1.49
C ARG A 145 4.29 -15.32 1.14
N TRP A 146 5.04 -14.93 2.16
CA TRP A 146 6.36 -14.34 2.02
C TRP A 146 7.40 -15.40 1.65
N ASN A 147 8.40 -14.99 0.87
CA ASN A 147 9.50 -15.79 0.40
C ASN A 147 10.75 -14.91 0.37
N ASP A 148 11.87 -15.45 0.82
CA ASP A 148 13.22 -14.94 0.63
C ASP A 148 13.67 -15.30 -0.80
N GLU A 149 13.95 -14.29 -1.63
CA GLU A 149 14.17 -14.46 -3.07
C GLU A 149 15.43 -13.71 -3.51
N ASP A 150 16.08 -14.19 -4.59
CA ASP A 150 17.24 -13.54 -5.18
C ASP A 150 16.89 -12.10 -5.59
N CYS A 151 17.46 -11.13 -4.89
CA CYS A 151 17.27 -9.70 -5.10
C CYS A 151 17.42 -9.26 -6.57
N HIS A 152 18.21 -10.00 -7.37
CA HIS A 152 18.53 -9.67 -8.76
C HIS A 152 17.62 -10.34 -9.79
N THR A 153 16.65 -11.16 -9.37
CA THR A 153 15.66 -11.70 -10.30
C THR A 153 14.82 -10.57 -10.89
N LYS A 154 14.63 -10.59 -12.22
CA LYS A 154 13.77 -9.63 -12.96
C LYS A 154 12.39 -10.21 -13.28
N GLN A 155 11.94 -11.19 -12.50
CA GLN A 155 10.66 -11.89 -12.74
C GLN A 155 9.50 -11.35 -11.89
N MET A 156 9.80 -10.52 -10.90
CA MET A 156 8.84 -10.02 -9.92
C MET A 156 8.29 -8.65 -10.30
N HIS A 157 7.02 -8.45 -9.95
CA HIS A 157 6.40 -7.14 -9.89
C HIS A 157 6.68 -6.53 -8.52
N PHE A 158 6.00 -5.46 -8.12
CA PHE A 158 6.23 -4.85 -6.82
C PHE A 158 5.01 -4.11 -6.30
N VAL A 159 4.97 -3.91 -4.98
CA VAL A 159 3.98 -3.08 -4.31
C VAL A 159 4.69 -1.93 -3.61
N CYS A 160 4.38 -0.70 -4.00
CA CYS A 160 4.82 0.49 -3.28
C CYS A 160 3.81 0.86 -2.20
N GLU A 161 4.30 1.51 -1.16
CA GLU A 161 3.54 2.15 -0.10
C GLU A 161 4.00 3.59 0.08
N THR A 162 3.03 4.49 0.24
CA THR A 162 3.27 5.89 0.64
C THR A 162 2.35 6.23 1.81
N GLY A 163 2.72 7.24 2.61
CA GLY A 163 1.76 7.85 3.52
C GLY A 163 0.57 8.44 2.75
N SER A 164 -0.62 8.44 3.36
CA SER A 164 -1.75 9.18 2.80
C SER A 164 -1.53 10.69 2.96
N SER A 165 -1.74 11.46 1.89
CA SER A 165 -1.69 12.92 2.02
C SER A 165 -2.91 13.38 2.80
N SER A 166 -2.72 13.84 4.05
CA SER A 166 -3.74 14.65 4.70
C SER A 166 -3.91 15.95 3.89
N PRO A 167 -5.14 16.40 3.59
CA PRO A 167 -5.37 17.70 2.97
C PRO A 167 -4.87 18.90 3.80
N ASP A 168 -4.34 18.68 5.01
CA ASP A 168 -3.86 19.74 5.91
C ASP A 168 -2.48 20.34 5.52
N ASN A 169 -1.78 19.80 4.52
CA ASN A 169 -0.46 20.29 4.10
C ASN A 169 -0.45 21.16 2.82
N ILE A 170 -1.61 21.61 2.31
CA ILE A 170 -1.66 22.64 1.27
C ILE A 170 -1.89 24.01 1.91
N ILE A 171 -0.86 24.52 2.59
CA ILE A 171 -0.67 25.96 2.80
C ILE A 171 0.82 26.23 2.53
N GLY A 172 1.13 26.58 1.29
CA GLY A 172 2.42 27.11 0.84
C GLY A 172 2.18 28.08 -0.29
#